data_AF-A0A355CFU0-F1
#
_entry.id   AF-A0A355CFU0-F1
#
_cell.length_a   1.000
_cell.length_b   1.000
_cell.length_c   1.000
_cell.angle_alpha   90.00
_cell.angle_beta   90.00
_cell.angle_gamma   90.00
#
_symmetry.space_group_name_H-M   'P 1'
#
loop_
_entity.id
_entity.type
_entity.pdbx_description
1 polymer ?
#
loop_
_entity_poly.entity_id
_entity_poly.type
_entity_poly.pdbx_seq_one_letter_code
_entity_poly.pdbx_strand_id
1 'polypeptide(L)'
;MAGEGFFRLTVEDFPENAMEIMKRVMFQGDRILLQEAGEDVGAIVPEAEFHKLDYLMAEIKPSQFMPDEEAYYEDEGAIHCIYPDEFLDDLENILADVNEFDELFGLLPTKEMGEDVDIFISAAIVMSVDRFWVPDYVMAERQAMVGESV
;
A
#
# COMPACT_ATOMS: atom_id res chain seq x y z
N MET A 1 6.63 -7.38 20.81
CA MET A 1 6.32 -7.80 19.43
C MET A 1 5.01 -7.13 19.08
N ALA A 2 5.08 -5.96 18.47
CA ALA A 2 3.94 -5.21 17.98
C ALA A 2 4.30 -4.89 16.52
N GLY A 3 3.74 -5.65 15.58
CA GLY A 3 4.19 -5.59 14.18
C GLY A 3 3.76 -6.74 13.28
N GLU A 4 2.87 -7.63 13.71
CA GLU A 4 2.43 -8.78 12.89
C GLU A 4 0.90 -8.78 12.77
N GLY A 5 0.35 -7.85 12.00
CA GLY A 5 -1.07 -7.90 11.64
C GLY A 5 -1.58 -6.66 10.93
N PHE A 6 -2.42 -6.86 9.92
CA PHE A 6 -3.20 -5.82 9.28
C PHE A 6 -4.43 -5.50 10.12
N PHE A 7 -4.79 -4.22 10.16
CA PHE A 7 -6.13 -3.85 10.60
C PHE A 7 -7.06 -3.94 9.40
N ARG A 8 -8.06 -4.80 9.50
CA ARG A 8 -9.14 -4.88 8.52
C ARG A 8 -10.25 -3.93 8.92
N LEU A 9 -10.68 -3.12 7.97
CA LEU A 9 -11.79 -2.20 8.12
C LEU A 9 -12.72 -2.39 6.93
N THR A 10 -14.02 -2.36 7.18
CA THR A 10 -14.97 -2.34 6.07
C THR A 10 -14.90 -0.97 5.38
N VAL A 11 -15.15 -0.95 4.08
CA VAL A 11 -15.26 0.31 3.32
C VAL A 11 -16.36 1.20 3.92
N GLU A 12 -17.44 0.60 4.43
CA GLU A 12 -18.55 1.32 5.08
C GLU A 12 -18.12 1.99 6.41
N ASP A 13 -17.28 1.35 7.22
CA ASP A 13 -16.85 1.85 8.53
C ASP A 13 -15.65 2.81 8.44
N PHE A 14 -14.88 2.74 7.34
CA PHE A 14 -13.66 3.54 7.17
C PHE A 14 -13.89 5.06 7.30
N PRO A 15 -14.91 5.66 6.65
CA PRO A 15 -15.16 7.11 6.72
C PRO A 15 -15.38 7.64 8.14
N GLU A 16 -15.93 6.85 9.06
CA GLU A 16 -16.26 7.30 10.41
C GLU A 16 -15.04 7.76 11.21
N ASN A 17 -13.87 7.17 10.94
CA ASN A 17 -12.62 7.44 11.66
C ASN A 17 -11.43 7.67 10.71
N ALA A 18 -11.71 7.96 9.44
CA ALA A 18 -10.74 7.96 8.37
C ALA A 18 -9.49 8.81 8.65
N MET A 19 -9.66 10.01 9.21
CA MET A 19 -8.54 10.89 9.56
C MET A 19 -7.62 10.30 10.62
N GLU A 20 -8.17 9.63 11.64
CA GLU A 20 -7.37 8.97 12.67
C GLU A 20 -6.67 7.74 12.09
N ILE A 21 -7.36 6.96 11.24
CA ILE A 21 -6.79 5.80 10.57
C ILE A 21 -5.64 6.22 9.66
N MET A 22 -5.81 7.26 8.86
CA MET A 22 -4.75 7.78 7.98
C MET A 22 -3.54 8.27 8.79
N LYS A 23 -3.74 8.96 9.91
CA LYS A 23 -2.64 9.33 10.83
C LYS A 23 -1.88 8.12 11.34
N ARG A 24 -2.58 7.05 11.69
CA ARG A 24 -1.96 5.81 12.15
C ARG A 24 -1.10 5.16 11.06
N VAL A 25 -1.57 5.14 9.81
CA VAL A 25 -0.76 4.64 8.69
C VAL A 25 0.46 5.53 8.47
N MET A 26 0.24 6.83 8.26
CA MET A 26 1.29 7.79 7.88
C MET A 26 2.39 7.96 8.93
N PHE A 27 2.03 7.93 10.22
CA PHE A 27 2.97 8.30 11.30
C PHE A 27 3.27 7.18 12.28
N GLN A 28 2.44 6.13 12.35
CA GLN A 28 2.63 5.01 13.29
C GLN A 28 3.04 3.72 12.58
N GLY A 29 2.99 3.70 11.24
CA GLY A 29 3.40 2.56 10.43
C GLY A 29 2.35 1.46 10.32
N ASP A 30 1.10 1.75 10.67
CA ASP A 30 0.01 0.78 10.56
C ASP A 30 -0.29 0.44 9.10
N ARG A 31 -0.78 -0.77 8.86
CA ARG A 31 -1.18 -1.26 7.54
C ARG A 31 -2.66 -1.63 7.58
N ILE A 32 -3.45 -1.04 6.70
CA ILE A 32 -4.90 -1.22 6.65
C ILE A 32 -5.27 -2.01 5.41
N LEU A 33 -6.17 -2.97 5.58
CA LEU A 33 -6.88 -3.63 4.48
C LEU A 33 -8.32 -3.16 4.50
N LEU A 34 -8.80 -2.65 3.38
CA LEU A 34 -10.18 -2.26 3.18
C LEU A 34 -10.97 -3.46 2.66
N GLN A 35 -12.13 -3.69 3.25
CA GLN A 35 -12.98 -4.84 2.93
C GLN A 35 -14.35 -4.43 2.44
N GLU A 36 -14.80 -5.06 1.37
CA GLU A 36 -16.18 -4.97 0.89
C GLU A 36 -16.74 -6.38 0.73
N ALA A 37 -17.94 -6.62 1.26
CA ALA A 37 -18.59 -7.94 1.25
C ALA A 37 -17.72 -9.12 1.77
N GLY A 38 -16.70 -8.83 2.59
CA GLY A 38 -15.75 -9.82 3.13
C GLY A 38 -14.53 -10.13 2.26
N GLU A 39 -14.38 -9.45 1.12
CA GLU A 39 -13.20 -9.51 0.26
C GLU A 39 -12.29 -8.30 0.53
N ASP A 40 -10.97 -8.51 0.46
CA ASP A 40 -10.00 -7.42 0.59
C ASP A 40 -9.95 -6.67 -0.75
N VAL A 41 -10.32 -5.39 -0.77
CA VAL A 41 -10.49 -4.57 -1.99
C VAL A 41 -9.49 -3.40 -2.07
N GLY A 42 -8.49 -3.37 -1.19
CA GLY A 42 -7.47 -2.34 -1.24
C GLY A 42 -6.63 -2.33 0.02
N ALA A 43 -5.41 -1.81 -0.09
CA ALA A 43 -4.51 -1.65 1.02
C ALA A 43 -4.09 -0.18 1.14
N ILE A 44 -4.02 0.30 2.39
CA ILE A 44 -3.38 1.57 2.71
C ILE A 44 -2.15 1.25 3.56
N VAL A 45 -0.98 1.56 3.04
CA VAL A 45 0.31 1.25 3.69
C VAL A 45 1.18 2.50 3.81
N PRO A 46 2.14 2.53 4.73
CA PRO A 46 3.15 3.59 4.76
C PRO A 46 3.97 3.57 3.47
N GLU A 47 4.38 4.73 2.97
CA GLU A 47 5.18 4.85 1.74
C GLU A 47 6.49 4.04 1.82
N ALA A 48 7.14 4.04 2.98
CA ALA A 48 8.33 3.24 3.21
C ALA A 48 8.08 1.72 3.07
N GLU A 49 6.90 1.23 3.44
CA GLU A 49 6.53 -0.17 3.25
C GLU A 49 6.27 -0.46 1.77
N PHE A 50 5.59 0.45 1.05
CA PHE A 50 5.40 0.33 -0.40
C PHE A 50 6.75 0.16 -1.14
N HIS A 51 7.73 1.04 -0.90
CA HIS A 51 9.04 0.93 -1.55
C HIS A 51 9.76 -0.38 -1.22
N LYS A 52 9.60 -0.89 0.00
CA LYS A 52 10.14 -2.19 0.39
C LYS A 52 9.47 -3.33 -0.37
N LEU A 53 8.15 -3.30 -0.51
CA LEU A 53 7.37 -4.30 -1.27
C LEU A 53 7.72 -4.26 -2.76
N ASP A 54 7.80 -3.06 -3.34
CA ASP A 54 8.16 -2.83 -4.74
C ASP A 54 9.57 -3.35 -5.05
N TYR A 55 10.54 -3.02 -4.19
CA TYR A 55 11.89 -3.58 -4.29
C TYR A 55 11.90 -5.11 -4.27
N LEU A 56 11.08 -5.74 -3.41
CA LEU A 56 10.97 -7.20 -3.36
C LEU A 56 10.31 -7.77 -4.61
N MET A 57 9.27 -7.12 -5.14
CA MET A 57 8.63 -7.49 -6.40
C MET A 57 9.64 -7.46 -7.55
N ALA A 58 10.48 -6.43 -7.62
CA ALA A 58 11.55 -6.34 -8.61
C ALA A 58 12.61 -7.45 -8.47
N GLU A 59 12.88 -7.96 -7.26
CA GLU A 59 13.76 -9.12 -7.04
C GLU A 59 13.13 -10.45 -7.47
N ILE A 60 11.80 -10.56 -7.49
CA ILE A 60 11.08 -11.73 -7.99
C ILE A 60 11.18 -11.71 -9.52
N LYS A 61 12.31 -12.21 -10.04
CA LYS A 61 12.60 -12.27 -11.48
C LYS A 61 11.40 -12.76 -12.30
N PRO A 62 11.12 -12.15 -13.47
CA PRO A 62 10.25 -12.80 -14.43
C PRO A 62 10.89 -14.13 -14.84
N SER A 63 10.05 -15.15 -14.90
CA SER A 63 10.41 -16.53 -15.23
C SER A 63 11.38 -16.59 -16.42
N GLN A 64 12.30 -17.58 -16.45
CA GLN A 64 13.12 -17.86 -17.65
C GLN A 64 12.30 -18.20 -18.91
N PHE A 65 10.99 -18.41 -18.75
CA PHE A 65 10.03 -18.63 -19.82
C PHE A 65 9.24 -17.37 -20.23
N MET A 66 9.47 -16.24 -19.53
CA MET A 66 8.97 -14.90 -19.82
C MET A 66 10.12 -13.91 -19.64
N PRO A 67 11.08 -13.83 -20.58
CA PRO A 67 12.09 -12.79 -20.52
C PRO A 67 11.42 -11.41 -20.66
N ASP A 68 11.73 -10.49 -19.75
CA ASP A 68 11.39 -9.08 -19.89
C ASP A 68 12.13 -8.55 -21.13
N GLU A 69 11.40 -8.41 -22.25
CA GLU A 69 11.92 -7.83 -23.49
C GLU A 69 11.76 -6.30 -23.52
N GLU A 70 11.53 -5.61 -22.40
CA GLU A 70 11.32 -4.16 -22.42
C GLU A 70 12.00 -3.42 -21.25
N ALA A 71 13.31 -3.63 -21.11
CA ALA A 71 14.16 -2.82 -20.25
C ALA A 71 14.44 -1.43 -20.85
N TYR A 72 13.42 -0.66 -21.29
CA TYR A 72 13.55 0.76 -21.72
C TYR A 72 12.19 1.46 -21.87
N TYR A 73 11.36 1.47 -20.83
CA TYR A 73 10.30 2.48 -20.74
C TYR A 73 10.50 3.34 -19.50
N GLU A 74 10.82 4.61 -19.78
CA GLU A 74 10.54 5.75 -18.91
C GLU A 74 9.03 5.80 -18.69
N ASP A 75 8.51 4.97 -17.79
CA ASP A 75 7.19 5.16 -17.17
C ASP A 75 7.27 4.49 -15.80
N GLU A 76 8.06 5.10 -14.91
CA GLU A 76 7.72 5.06 -13.49
C GLU A 76 6.29 5.61 -13.40
N GLY A 77 5.29 4.72 -13.33
CA GLY A 77 3.89 5.12 -13.25
C GLY A 77 3.74 6.19 -12.18
N ALA A 78 3.27 7.37 -12.57
CA ALA A 78 3.19 8.50 -11.66
C ALA A 78 2.25 8.15 -10.51
N ILE A 79 2.73 8.23 -9.27
CA ILE A 79 1.88 8.08 -8.09
C ILE A 79 0.98 9.32 -8.03
N HIS A 80 -0.33 9.12 -8.08
CA HIS A 80 -1.31 10.19 -8.02
C HIS A 80 -1.45 10.68 -6.59
N CYS A 81 -0.80 11.81 -6.26
CA CYS A 81 -0.87 12.37 -4.92
C CYS A 81 -2.17 13.16 -4.70
N ILE A 82 -2.94 12.75 -3.70
CA ILE A 82 -4.24 13.33 -3.32
C ILE A 82 -4.28 13.62 -1.82
N TYR A 83 -5.17 14.52 -1.41
CA TYR A 83 -5.41 14.78 0.00
C TYR A 83 -6.44 13.80 0.61
N PRO A 84 -6.45 13.65 1.95
CA PRO A 84 -7.36 12.76 2.67
C PRO A 84 -8.85 13.02 2.41
N ASP A 85 -9.24 14.29 2.22
CA ASP A 85 -10.60 14.69 1.89
C ASP A 85 -10.98 14.29 0.47
N GLU A 86 -10.09 14.50 -0.50
CA GLU A 86 -10.26 14.04 -1.88
C GLU A 86 -10.39 12.52 -1.97
N PHE A 87 -9.56 11.79 -1.20
CA PHE A 87 -9.66 10.33 -1.09
C PHE A 87 -11.00 9.87 -0.52
N LEU A 88 -11.53 10.58 0.48
CA LEU A 88 -12.81 10.23 1.09
C LEU A 88 -14.01 10.56 0.23
N ASP A 89 -13.95 11.68 -0.49
CA ASP A 89 -15.02 12.11 -1.39
C ASP A 89 -15.16 11.18 -2.60
N ASP A 90 -14.09 10.47 -2.99
CA ASP A 90 -14.04 9.61 -4.18
C ASP A 90 -13.59 8.16 -3.91
N LEU A 91 -13.78 7.69 -2.66
CA LEU A 91 -13.25 6.43 -2.17
C LEU A 91 -13.56 5.23 -3.07
N GLU A 92 -14.83 5.07 -3.48
CA GLU A 92 -15.27 3.93 -4.28
C GLU A 92 -14.59 3.90 -5.66
N ASN A 93 -14.48 5.06 -6.33
CA ASN A 93 -13.84 5.14 -7.64
C ASN A 93 -12.33 4.91 -7.54
N ILE A 94 -11.67 5.49 -6.53
CA ILE A 94 -10.24 5.27 -6.30
C ILE A 94 -9.96 3.79 -6.04
N LEU A 95 -10.78 3.11 -5.24
CA LEU A 95 -10.64 1.67 -5.04
C LEU A 95 -10.89 0.87 -6.32
N ALA A 96 -11.85 1.27 -7.16
CA ALA A 96 -12.04 0.67 -8.46
C ALA A 96 -10.79 0.82 -9.35
N ASP A 97 -10.22 2.02 -9.44
CA ASP A 97 -9.02 2.28 -10.24
C ASP A 97 -7.80 1.49 -9.74
N VAL A 98 -7.64 1.43 -8.41
CA VAL A 98 -6.60 0.62 -7.74
C VAL A 98 -6.72 -0.87 -8.08
N ASN A 99 -7.94 -1.42 -8.17
CA ASN A 99 -8.12 -2.86 -8.42
C ASN A 99 -8.17 -3.22 -9.91
N GLU A 100 -8.83 -2.39 -10.73
CA GLU A 100 -9.05 -2.68 -12.15
C GLU A 100 -7.84 -2.31 -13.01
N PHE A 101 -7.14 -1.24 -12.64
CA PHE A 101 -6.03 -0.68 -13.43
C PHE A 101 -4.68 -0.73 -12.71
N ASP A 102 -4.64 -1.26 -11.47
CA ASP A 102 -3.44 -1.36 -10.65
C ASP A 102 -2.76 0.01 -10.43
N GLU A 103 -3.60 1.05 -10.33
CA GLU A 103 -3.17 2.42 -10.07
C GLU A 103 -2.69 2.61 -8.62
N LEU A 104 -1.82 3.61 -8.43
CA LEU A 104 -1.26 3.98 -7.14
C LEU A 104 -1.65 5.39 -6.77
N PHE A 105 -2.17 5.57 -5.55
CA PHE A 105 -2.49 6.88 -5.01
C PHE A 105 -1.63 7.17 -3.79
N GLY A 106 -0.96 8.32 -3.80
CA GLY A 106 -0.19 8.82 -2.69
C GLY A 106 -1.08 9.69 -1.80
N LEU A 107 -1.21 9.35 -0.53
CA LEU A 107 -1.94 10.20 0.41
C LEU A 107 -0.98 11.23 1.00
N LEU A 108 -1.25 12.50 0.68
CA LEU A 108 -0.54 13.64 1.24
C LEU A 108 -1.05 13.87 2.67
N PRO A 109 -0.16 14.09 3.63
CA PRO A 109 -0.61 14.48 4.95
C PRO A 109 -1.09 15.94 4.97
N THR A 110 -1.97 16.27 5.93
CA THR A 110 -2.44 17.65 6.12
C THR A 110 -1.77 18.32 7.31
N LYS A 111 -1.76 19.66 7.33
CA LYS A 111 -1.22 20.45 8.46
C LYS A 111 -1.91 20.15 9.79
N GLU A 112 -3.15 19.69 9.75
CA GLU A 112 -3.93 19.33 10.95
C GLU A 112 -3.47 17.99 11.57
N MET A 113 -2.54 17.30 10.92
CA MET A 113 -1.99 16.04 11.39
C MET A 113 -0.74 16.19 12.26
N GLY A 114 -0.02 17.32 12.22
CA GLY A 114 1.15 17.57 13.08
C GLY A 114 1.97 18.80 12.68
N GLU A 115 2.88 19.23 13.58
CA GLU A 115 3.66 20.48 13.41
C GLU A 115 4.91 20.34 12.51
N ASP A 116 5.38 19.12 12.19
CA ASP A 116 6.60 18.86 11.39
C ASP A 116 6.34 17.91 10.22
N VAL A 117 5.21 18.08 9.55
CA VAL A 117 4.78 17.19 8.48
C VAL A 117 5.06 17.82 7.11
N ASP A 118 5.79 17.10 6.25
CA ASP A 118 5.98 17.51 4.86
C ASP A 118 4.72 17.23 4.06
N ILE A 119 3.98 18.30 3.74
CA ILE A 119 2.70 18.22 3.02
C ILE A 119 2.85 18.08 1.50
N PHE A 120 4.09 18.06 0.98
CA PHE A 120 4.36 17.93 -0.45
C PHE A 120 4.81 16.52 -0.85
N ILE A 121 4.99 15.63 0.13
CA ILE A 121 5.42 14.25 -0.07
C ILE A 121 4.32 13.33 0.47
N SER A 122 3.99 12.27 -0.27
CA SER A 122 3.09 11.24 0.20
C SER A 122 3.63 10.58 1.47
N ALA A 123 2.76 10.32 2.43
CA ALA A 123 3.14 9.61 3.65
C ALA A 123 2.56 8.18 3.69
N ALA A 124 1.55 7.92 2.87
CA ALA A 124 0.95 6.61 2.70
C ALA A 124 0.59 6.38 1.23
N ILE A 125 0.45 5.11 0.85
CA ILE A 125 0.10 4.66 -0.49
C ILE A 125 -1.18 3.83 -0.39
N VAL A 126 -2.14 4.13 -1.27
CA VAL A 126 -3.28 3.26 -1.58
C VAL A 126 -2.91 2.43 -2.80
N MET A 127 -3.08 1.13 -2.69
CA MET A 127 -2.69 0.18 -3.74
C MET A 127 -3.50 -1.11 -3.68
N SER A 128 -3.40 -1.90 -4.74
CA SER A 128 -4.03 -3.22 -4.81
C SER A 128 -3.48 -4.14 -3.73
N VAL A 129 -4.36 -4.98 -3.18
CA VAL A 129 -3.99 -6.04 -2.25
C VAL A 129 -3.06 -7.07 -2.88
N ASP A 130 -3.08 -7.23 -4.20
CA ASP A 130 -2.24 -8.21 -4.90
C ASP A 130 -0.76 -7.81 -4.88
N ARG A 131 -0.46 -6.51 -4.95
CA ARG A 131 0.89 -5.95 -4.75
C ARG A 131 1.40 -6.14 -3.32
N PHE A 132 0.48 -6.41 -2.40
CA PHE A 132 0.77 -6.60 -0.99
C PHE A 132 1.08 -8.07 -0.64
N TRP A 133 0.27 -9.02 -1.09
CA TRP A 133 0.35 -10.42 -0.65
C TRP A 133 1.54 -11.19 -1.23
N VAL A 134 1.97 -10.86 -2.45
CA VAL A 134 3.05 -11.59 -3.12
C VAL A 134 4.40 -11.41 -2.40
N PRO A 135 4.83 -10.19 -2.01
CA PRO A 135 6.08 -10.02 -1.27
C PRO A 135 6.03 -10.53 0.17
N ASP A 136 4.89 -10.41 0.86
CA ASP A 136 4.75 -10.89 2.25
C ASP A 136 4.90 -12.42 2.33
N TYR A 137 4.36 -13.15 1.34
CA TYR A 137 4.60 -14.59 1.21
C TYR A 137 6.09 -14.93 1.00
N VAL A 138 6.75 -14.22 0.09
CA VAL A 138 8.19 -14.42 -0.20
C VAL A 138 9.06 -14.10 1.03
N MET A 139 8.72 -13.06 1.79
CA MET A 139 9.41 -12.71 3.03
C MET A 139 9.22 -13.78 4.10
N ALA A 140 8.00 -14.31 4.26
CA ALA A 140 7.72 -15.41 5.18
C ALA A 140 8.49 -16.70 4.79
N GLU A 141 8.53 -17.06 3.50
CA GLU A 141 9.31 -18.20 3.02
C GLU A 141 10.82 -18.03 3.27
N ARG A 142 11.39 -16.87 2.94
CA ARG A 142 12.82 -16.59 3.15
C ARG A 142 13.20 -16.69 4.64
N GLN A 143 12.34 -16.22 5.54
CA GLN A 143 12.57 -16.31 6.99
C GLN A 143 12.46 -17.76 7.50
N ALA A 144 11.52 -18.55 6.97
CA ALA A 144 11.40 -19.97 7.30
C ALA A 144 12.65 -20.76 6.88
N MET A 145 13.22 -20.48 5.70
CA MET A 145 14.45 -21.13 5.22
C MET A 145 15.69 -20.81 6.07
N VAL A 146 15.77 -19.61 6.66
CA VAL A 146 16.85 -19.24 7.59
C VAL A 146 16.67 -19.91 8.95
N GLY A 147 15.43 -20.14 9.39
CA GLY A 147 15.11 -20.81 10.65
C GLY A 147 15.37 -22.32 10.67
N GLU A 148 15.38 -22.98 9.50
CA GLU A 148 15.67 -24.42 9.37
C GLU A 148 17.17 -24.76 9.26
N SER A 149 18.05 -23.75 9.24
CA SER A 149 19.51 -23.92 9.09
C SER A 149 20.31 -23.93 10.40
N VAL A 150 19.69 -24.32 11.53
CA VAL A 150 20.37 -24.44 12.85
C VAL A 150 20.35 -25.87 13.37
#